data_AF-A0A0G3LYN6-F1
#
_entry.id   AF-A0A0G3LYN6-F1
#
_cell.length_a   1.000
_cell.length_b   1.000
_cell.length_c   1.000
_cell.angle_alpha   90.00
_cell.angle_beta   90.00
_cell.angle_gamma   90.00
#
_symmetry.space_group_name_H-M   'P 1'
#
loop_
_entity.id
_entity.type
_entity.pdbx_description
1 polymer ?
#
loop_
_entity_poly.entity_id
_entity_poly.type
_entity_poly.pdbx_seq_one_letter_code
_entity_poly.pdbx_strand_id
1 'polypeptide(L)'
;MGFQSIVHGRIVIENNLDKVREIIQNLGNDEWMLRTEMFGLGISDQTYYEDPVISFGATYKQIEYYWAEFILEFENILRQIDFDTAKIQLETEIMGTYNFFWKSKKDKTSYEKEAKMIETEEWFFGFGNRDRWGLLETDLLEEEIFTIDDFKYPIIDNSSQ
;
A
#
# COMPACT_ATOMS: atom_id res chain seq x y z
N MET A 1 22.19 0.52 -18.53
CA MET A 1 20.80 0.99 -18.34
C MET A 1 20.38 0.52 -16.96
N GLY A 2 19.88 1.40 -16.11
CA GLY A 2 19.30 0.99 -14.83
C GLY A 2 17.83 0.73 -15.04
N PHE A 3 17.32 -0.38 -14.53
CA PHE A 3 15.90 -0.70 -14.60
C PHE A 3 15.12 0.31 -13.77
N GLN A 4 14.19 1.03 -14.41
CA GLN A 4 13.25 1.93 -13.76
C GLN A 4 12.01 1.14 -13.33
N SER A 5 11.50 1.49 -12.16
CA SER A 5 10.22 1.00 -11.67
C SER A 5 9.36 2.19 -11.25
N ILE A 6 8.05 2.08 -11.44
CA ILE A 6 7.07 3.09 -11.03
C ILE A 6 6.26 2.52 -9.89
N VAL A 7 6.20 3.23 -8.77
CA VAL A 7 5.30 2.89 -7.68
C VAL A 7 4.28 4.00 -7.56
N HIS A 8 3.00 3.67 -7.56
CA HIS A 8 1.92 4.61 -7.29
C HIS A 8 0.78 3.94 -6.55
N GLY A 9 -0.07 4.75 -5.94
CA GLY A 9 -1.10 4.21 -5.08
C GLY A 9 -2.03 5.24 -4.49
N ARG A 10 -2.92 4.74 -3.63
CA ARG A 10 -3.85 5.54 -2.86
C ARG A 10 -4.04 5.00 -1.45
N ILE A 11 -4.41 5.90 -0.55
CA ILE A 11 -4.89 5.60 0.79
C ILE A 11 -6.24 6.31 0.96
N VAL A 12 -7.28 5.54 1.27
CA VAL A 12 -8.60 6.06 1.65
C VAL A 12 -8.58 6.31 3.14
N ILE A 13 -8.81 7.56 3.52
CA ILE A 13 -8.75 8.01 4.92
C ILE A 13 -10.13 7.89 5.55
N GLU A 14 -10.20 7.20 6.69
CA GLU A 14 -11.44 7.02 7.44
C GLU A 14 -11.73 8.24 8.32
N ASN A 15 -10.70 8.85 8.92
CA ASN A 15 -10.85 10.01 9.78
C ASN A 15 -9.57 10.84 9.87
N ASN A 16 -9.71 12.09 10.32
CA ASN A 16 -8.61 12.97 10.73
C ASN A 16 -7.57 13.23 9.62
N LEU A 17 -8.04 13.71 8.46
CA LEU A 17 -7.19 14.05 7.31
C LEU A 17 -6.05 15.02 7.67
N ASP A 18 -6.28 15.99 8.56
CA ASP A 18 -5.25 16.96 8.93
C ASP A 18 -4.08 16.30 9.66
N LYS A 19 -4.34 15.32 10.55
CA LYS A 19 -3.29 14.51 11.15
C LYS A 19 -2.54 13.69 10.10
N VAL A 20 -3.25 13.14 9.10
CA VAL A 20 -2.61 12.40 8.00
C VAL A 20 -1.68 13.32 7.20
N ARG A 21 -2.10 14.55 6.91
CA ARG A 21 -1.26 15.56 6.23
C ARG A 21 -0.01 15.89 7.04
N GLU A 22 -0.15 16.06 8.35
CA GLU A 22 0.98 16.29 9.26
C GLU A 22 1.98 15.12 9.24
N ILE A 23 1.49 13.88 9.33
CA ILE A 23 2.32 12.68 9.26
C ILE A 23 3.09 12.63 7.93
N ILE A 24 2.42 12.87 6.80
CA ILE A 24 3.04 12.87 5.48
C ILE A 24 4.08 13.98 5.34
N GLN A 25 3.81 15.17 5.88
CA GLN A 25 4.75 16.29 5.87
C GLN A 25 5.99 16.01 6.74
N ASN A 26 5.80 15.27 7.84
CA ASN A 26 6.88 14.91 8.76
C ASN A 26 7.77 13.76 8.25
N LEU A 27 7.39 13.06 7.17
CA LEU A 27 8.28 12.07 6.52
C LEU A 27 9.59 12.72 6.05
N GLY A 28 9.52 13.98 5.60
CA GLY A 28 10.66 14.65 5.00
C GLY A 28 11.05 14.05 3.64
N ASN A 29 12.23 14.43 3.15
CA ASN A 29 12.75 14.00 1.85
C ASN A 29 14.15 13.37 1.94
N ASP A 30 14.61 13.04 3.15
CA ASP A 30 15.94 12.45 3.38
C ASP A 30 15.95 10.95 3.10
N GLU A 31 14.81 10.27 3.32
CA GLU A 31 14.63 8.85 2.99
C GLU A 31 14.44 8.66 1.48
N TRP A 32 14.96 7.55 0.93
CA TRP A 32 14.94 7.33 -0.51
C TRP A 32 13.68 6.60 -1.01
N MET A 33 13.00 5.85 -0.13
CA MET A 33 11.81 5.06 -0.45
C MET A 33 10.53 5.89 -0.38
N LEU A 34 10.16 6.42 0.79
CA LEU A 34 8.93 7.22 0.95
C LEU A 34 9.26 8.66 1.36
N ARG A 35 8.98 9.62 0.48
CA ARG A 35 9.26 11.06 0.68
C ARG A 35 7.99 11.88 0.65
N THR A 36 7.93 12.97 1.40
CA THR A 36 6.78 13.89 1.39
C THR A 36 6.37 14.33 -0.02
N GLU A 37 7.35 14.60 -0.91
CA GLU A 37 7.08 15.10 -2.26
C GLU A 37 6.29 14.15 -3.18
N MET A 38 6.26 12.85 -2.86
CA MET A 38 5.56 11.87 -3.70
C MET A 38 4.06 11.80 -3.39
N PHE A 39 3.61 12.40 -2.29
CA PHE A 39 2.22 12.33 -1.83
C PHE A 39 1.41 13.57 -2.25
N GLY A 40 0.20 13.33 -2.75
CA GLY A 40 -0.84 14.33 -2.87
C GLY A 40 -1.65 14.42 -1.57
N LEU A 41 -1.67 15.60 -0.94
CA LEU A 41 -2.24 15.83 0.40
C LEU A 41 -3.79 15.78 0.51
N GLY A 42 -4.48 15.35 -0.54
CA GLY A 42 -5.95 15.28 -0.60
C GLY A 42 -6.63 16.65 -0.64
N ILE A 43 -7.71 16.78 -1.41
CA ILE A 43 -8.40 18.06 -1.65
C ILE A 43 -9.79 18.17 -1.02
N SER A 44 -10.40 17.07 -0.59
CA SER A 44 -11.73 17.07 0.03
C SER A 44 -11.62 16.97 1.55
N ASP A 45 -12.33 17.87 2.24
CA ASP A 45 -12.72 17.61 3.63
C ASP A 45 -13.67 16.41 3.64
N GLN A 46 -13.60 15.58 4.68
CA GLN A 46 -14.47 14.43 4.80
C GLN A 46 -15.94 14.89 4.81
N THR A 47 -16.71 14.43 3.82
CA THR A 47 -18.15 14.66 3.79
C THR A 47 -18.89 13.35 4.02
N TYR A 48 -20.21 13.41 4.18
CA TYR A 48 -21.02 12.21 4.31
C TYR A 48 -20.93 11.26 3.10
N TYR A 49 -20.52 11.76 1.93
CA TYR A 49 -20.49 11.01 0.68
C TYR A 49 -19.08 10.81 0.10
N GLU A 50 -18.07 11.46 0.67
CA GLU A 50 -16.72 11.49 0.12
C GLU A 50 -15.70 11.22 1.23
N ASP A 51 -15.02 10.08 1.11
CA ASP A 51 -13.85 9.76 1.92
C ASP A 51 -12.62 10.44 1.30
N PRO A 52 -11.83 11.19 2.09
CA PRO A 52 -10.60 11.79 1.59
C PRO A 52 -9.64 10.73 1.07
N VAL A 53 -8.94 11.06 -0.01
CA VAL A 53 -7.95 10.17 -0.62
C VAL A 53 -6.60 10.87 -0.67
N ILE A 54 -5.58 10.21 -0.14
CA ILE A 54 -4.18 10.54 -0.37
C ILE A 54 -3.70 9.69 -1.55
N SER A 55 -3.30 10.34 -2.64
CA SER A 55 -2.61 9.66 -3.75
C SER A 55 -1.10 9.78 -3.56
N PHE A 56 -0.34 8.86 -4.16
CA PHE A 56 1.10 8.98 -4.21
C PHE A 56 1.70 8.32 -5.44
N GLY A 57 2.88 8.76 -5.83
CA GLY A 57 3.66 8.05 -6.83
C GLY A 57 5.05 8.62 -7.07
N ALA A 58 5.98 7.73 -7.39
CA ALA A 58 7.35 8.07 -7.73
C ALA A 58 7.99 7.01 -8.64
N THR A 59 9.09 7.40 -9.28
CA THR A 59 9.97 6.50 -10.02
C THR A 59 11.16 6.10 -9.15
N TYR A 60 11.53 4.83 -9.22
CA TYR A 60 12.64 4.27 -8.48
C TYR A 60 13.59 3.54 -9.42
N LYS A 61 14.81 3.37 -8.96
CA LYS A 61 15.78 2.50 -9.60
C LYS A 61 15.82 1.18 -8.84
N GLN A 62 15.28 0.12 -9.44
CA GLN A 62 15.33 -1.24 -8.91
C GLN A 62 14.70 -1.41 -7.50
N ILE A 63 13.54 -0.78 -7.23
CA ILE A 63 12.84 -0.89 -5.93
C ILE A 63 12.36 -2.32 -5.64
N GLU A 64 12.19 -3.13 -6.68
CA GLU A 64 11.77 -4.53 -6.58
C GLU A 64 12.69 -5.38 -5.70
N TYR A 65 13.99 -5.09 -5.64
CA TYR A 65 14.95 -5.78 -4.75
C TYR A 65 14.85 -5.36 -3.28
N TYR A 66 14.13 -4.27 -3.01
CA TYR A 66 13.93 -3.70 -1.68
C TYR A 66 12.45 -3.69 -1.31
N TRP A 67 11.66 -4.55 -1.96
CA TRP A 67 10.22 -4.47 -1.88
C TRP A 67 9.70 -4.76 -0.47
N ALA A 68 10.34 -5.69 0.25
CA ALA A 68 9.99 -5.97 1.64
C ALA A 68 10.20 -4.74 2.54
N GLU A 69 11.33 -4.06 2.42
CA GLU A 69 11.59 -2.85 3.21
C GLU A 69 10.63 -1.72 2.83
N PHE A 70 10.35 -1.53 1.53
CA PHE A 70 9.37 -0.55 1.06
C PHE A 70 7.98 -0.78 1.66
N ILE A 71 7.54 -2.04 1.70
CA ILE A 71 6.25 -2.42 2.31
C ILE A 71 6.26 -2.16 3.81
N LEU A 72 7.35 -2.45 4.52
CA LEU A 72 7.47 -2.17 5.95
C LEU A 72 7.41 -0.66 6.26
N GLU A 73 8.10 0.17 5.47
CA GLU A 73 8.01 1.63 5.60
C GLU A 73 6.59 2.14 5.33
N PHE A 74 5.95 1.61 4.29
CA PHE A 74 4.56 1.96 3.96
C PHE A 74 3.59 1.57 5.07
N GLU A 75 3.72 0.36 5.61
CA GLU A 75 2.91 -0.11 6.74
C GLU A 75 3.18 0.70 8.02
N ASN A 76 4.40 1.23 8.21
CA ASN A 76 4.68 2.16 9.29
C ASN A 76 3.90 3.48 9.16
N ILE A 77 3.65 3.96 7.93
CA ILE A 77 2.73 5.09 7.70
C ILE A 77 1.29 4.67 8.04
N LEU A 78 0.83 3.53 7.54
CA LEU A 78 -0.53 3.03 7.77
C LEU A 78 -0.85 2.87 9.27
N ARG A 79 0.11 2.41 10.07
CA ARG A 79 -0.04 2.30 11.54
C ARG A 79 -0.29 3.63 12.25
N GLN A 80 0.14 4.75 11.67
CA GLN A 80 0.01 6.08 12.28
C GLN A 80 -1.31 6.79 11.91
N ILE A 81 -2.04 6.27 10.93
CA ILE A 81 -3.25 6.88 10.37
C ILE A 81 -4.48 5.98 10.54
N ASP A 82 -5.66 6.60 10.49
CA ASP A 82 -6.92 5.88 10.47
C ASP A 82 -7.39 5.79 9.00
N PHE A 83 -6.98 4.70 8.34
CA PHE A 83 -7.32 4.41 6.95
C PHE A 83 -8.37 3.29 6.86
N ASP A 84 -9.15 3.31 5.78
CA ASP A 84 -10.07 2.23 5.41
C ASP A 84 -9.35 1.21 4.51
N THR A 85 -8.96 1.66 3.31
CA THR A 85 -8.27 0.84 2.31
C THR A 85 -7.05 1.55 1.73
N ALA A 86 -6.02 0.80 1.38
CA ALA A 86 -4.88 1.30 0.64
C ALA A 86 -4.53 0.37 -0.53
N LYS A 87 -4.03 0.94 -1.62
CA LYS A 87 -3.60 0.18 -2.81
C LYS A 87 -2.26 0.71 -3.30
N ILE A 88 -1.38 -0.20 -3.68
CA ILE A 88 -0.12 0.09 -4.36
C ILE A 88 -0.06 -0.71 -5.65
N GLN A 89 0.35 -0.04 -6.72
CA GLN A 89 0.75 -0.67 -7.96
C GLN A 89 2.24 -0.43 -8.16
N LEU A 90 2.96 -1.50 -8.44
CA LEU A 90 4.37 -1.48 -8.84
C LEU A 90 4.45 -1.93 -10.30
N GLU A 91 4.98 -1.07 -11.15
CA GLU A 91 5.28 -1.36 -12.54
C GLU A 91 6.79 -1.47 -12.70
N THR A 92 7.28 -2.66 -13.03
CA THR A 92 8.70 -2.91 -13.29
C THR A 92 8.95 -2.99 -14.80
N GLU A 93 10.17 -2.70 -15.24
CA GLU A 93 10.53 -2.82 -16.66
C GLU A 93 10.51 -4.27 -17.19
N ILE A 94 10.78 -5.26 -16.33
CA ILE A 94 11.02 -6.66 -16.77
C ILE A 94 10.11 -7.67 -16.05
N MET A 95 9.90 -7.51 -14.74
CA MET A 95 9.25 -8.52 -13.91
C MET A 95 7.72 -8.45 -14.01
N GLY A 96 7.18 -7.37 -14.59
CA GLY A 96 5.76 -7.15 -14.81
C GLY A 96 5.16 -6.11 -13.86
N THR A 97 3.86 -6.24 -13.63
CA THR A 97 3.06 -5.29 -12.86
C THR A 97 2.41 -6.00 -11.68
N TYR A 98 2.61 -5.44 -10.49
CA TYR A 98 2.17 -6.02 -9.23
C TYR A 98 1.18 -5.09 -8.54
N ASN A 99 0.15 -5.68 -7.93
CA ASN A 99 -0.88 -4.95 -7.21
C ASN A 99 -0.96 -5.48 -5.78
N PHE A 100 -0.95 -4.54 -4.85
CA PHE A 100 -0.98 -4.80 -3.41
C PHE A 100 -2.10 -3.98 -2.79
N PHE A 101 -2.78 -4.56 -1.80
CA PHE A 101 -3.98 -4.00 -1.21
C PHE A 101 -3.99 -4.24 0.30
N TRP A 102 -4.37 -3.23 1.06
CA TRP A 102 -4.57 -3.29 2.49
C TRP A 102 -6.00 -2.89 2.82
N LYS A 103 -6.65 -3.65 3.70
CA LYS A 103 -7.93 -3.29 4.31
C LYS A 103 -7.78 -3.28 5.81
N SER A 104 -8.06 -2.15 6.44
CA SER A 104 -8.01 -1.99 7.89
C SER A 104 -9.01 -2.93 8.57
N LYS A 105 -8.59 -3.55 9.67
CA LYS A 105 -9.48 -4.33 10.55
C LYS A 105 -10.32 -3.46 11.49
N LYS A 106 -10.04 -2.15 11.55
CA LYS A 106 -10.79 -1.22 12.40
C LYS A 106 -12.22 -1.02 11.89
N ASP A 107 -12.42 -1.18 10.58
CA ASP A 107 -13.75 -1.16 9.99
C ASP A 107 -14.54 -2.45 10.33
N LYS A 108 -15.82 -2.27 10.67
CA LYS A 108 -16.74 -3.35 11.06
C LYS A 108 -17.42 -4.03 9.87
N THR A 109 -17.09 -3.63 8.63
CA THR A 109 -17.61 -4.32 7.45
C THR A 109 -17.12 -5.76 7.42
N SER A 110 -18.04 -6.70 7.21
CA SER A 110 -17.76 -8.13 7.28
C SER A 110 -16.65 -8.49 6.32
N TYR A 111 -15.58 -9.10 6.83
CA TYR A 111 -14.59 -9.79 6.01
C TYR A 111 -15.31 -10.79 5.11
N GLU A 112 -15.23 -10.58 3.80
CA GLU A 112 -15.72 -11.55 2.83
C GLU A 112 -14.63 -12.61 2.65
N LYS A 113 -14.89 -13.85 3.12
CA LYS A 113 -13.98 -14.98 2.92
C LYS A 113 -13.60 -15.19 1.45
N GLU A 114 -14.46 -14.72 0.53
CA GLU A 114 -14.28 -14.79 -0.91
C GLU A 114 -13.17 -13.85 -1.43
N ALA A 115 -12.73 -12.87 -0.63
CA ALA A 115 -11.70 -11.92 -1.01
C ALA A 115 -10.30 -12.54 -1.11
N LYS A 116 -10.05 -13.79 -0.67
CA LYS A 116 -8.72 -14.45 -0.74
C LYS A 116 -7.59 -13.53 -0.24
N MET A 117 -7.79 -12.89 0.90
CA MET A 117 -6.79 -12.00 1.52
C MET A 117 -6.05 -12.73 2.63
N ILE A 118 -4.80 -12.33 2.87
CA ILE A 118 -3.99 -12.78 3.99
C ILE A 118 -4.38 -11.94 5.20
N GLU A 119 -4.83 -12.59 6.26
CA GLU A 119 -5.19 -11.94 7.51
C GLU A 119 -3.94 -11.75 8.39
N THR A 120 -3.63 -10.52 8.79
CA THR A 120 -2.57 -10.18 9.78
C THR A 120 -3.20 -9.73 11.09
N GLU A 121 -2.41 -9.36 12.10
CA GLU A 121 -2.96 -8.79 13.33
C GLU A 121 -3.64 -7.42 13.09
N GLU A 122 -3.14 -6.63 12.15
CA GLU A 122 -3.52 -5.21 11.98
C GLU A 122 -4.48 -4.97 10.81
N TRP A 123 -4.41 -5.78 9.74
CA TRP A 123 -5.19 -5.58 8.52
C TRP A 123 -5.39 -6.90 7.74
N PHE A 124 -6.15 -6.83 6.66
CA PHE A 124 -6.13 -7.83 5.60
C PHE A 124 -5.25 -7.33 4.47
N PHE A 125 -4.38 -8.20 3.98
CA PHE A 125 -3.49 -7.94 2.86
C PHE A 125 -3.90 -8.74 1.63
N GLY A 126 -4.02 -8.08 0.50
CA GLY A 126 -4.41 -8.68 -0.77
C GLY A 126 -3.34 -8.45 -1.83
N PHE A 127 -3.00 -9.50 -2.56
CA PHE A 127 -2.24 -9.39 -3.80
C PHE A 127 -3.19 -9.43 -5.00
N GLY A 128 -2.74 -8.91 -6.15
CA GLY A 128 -3.47 -8.87 -7.43
C GLY A 128 -4.44 -7.70 -7.57
N ASN A 129 -5.01 -7.56 -8.77
CA ASN A 129 -5.85 -6.41 -9.07
C ASN A 129 -7.21 -6.52 -8.35
N ARG A 130 -7.49 -5.51 -7.52
CA ARG A 130 -8.65 -5.47 -6.63
C ARG A 130 -9.42 -4.18 -6.77
N ASP A 131 -10.72 -4.29 -6.53
CA ASP A 131 -11.67 -3.18 -6.50
C ASP A 131 -11.51 -2.32 -5.24
N ARG A 132 -12.44 -1.39 -5.01
CA ARG A 132 -12.41 -0.51 -3.82
C ARG A 132 -12.50 -1.28 -2.50
N TRP A 133 -13.18 -2.42 -2.48
CA TRP A 133 -13.57 -3.13 -1.27
C TRP A 133 -12.63 -4.30 -0.93
N GLY A 134 -11.72 -4.63 -1.86
CA GLY A 134 -10.73 -5.68 -1.72
C GLY A 134 -11.08 -6.96 -2.48
N LEU A 135 -12.14 -6.96 -3.31
CA LEU A 135 -12.50 -8.09 -4.16
C LEU A 135 -11.60 -8.16 -5.39
N LEU A 136 -11.25 -9.38 -5.80
CA LEU A 136 -10.43 -9.60 -6.98
C LEU A 136 -11.24 -9.26 -8.24
N GLU A 137 -10.71 -8.34 -9.05
CA GLU A 137 -11.27 -8.02 -10.37
C GLU A 137 -10.86 -9.04 -11.44
N THR A 138 -9.79 -9.79 -11.17
CA THR A 138 -9.26 -10.83 -12.06
C THR A 138 -8.75 -11.97 -11.20
N ASP A 139 -8.99 -13.21 -11.67
CA ASP A 139 -8.45 -14.38 -11.00
C ASP A 139 -6.93 -14.31 -10.97
N LEU A 140 -6.36 -14.60 -9.79
CA LEU A 140 -4.92 -14.78 -9.60
C LEU A 140 -4.57 -16.23 -9.87
N LEU A 141 -3.62 -16.45 -10.77
CA LEU A 141 -2.96 -17.74 -10.88
C LEU A 141 -1.95 -17.87 -9.73
N GLU A 142 -1.81 -19.06 -9.16
CA GLU A 142 -0.87 -19.29 -8.05
C GLU A 142 0.57 -18.94 -8.46
N GLU A 143 0.93 -19.19 -9.72
CA GLU A 143 2.24 -18.84 -10.26
C GLU A 143 2.52 -17.33 -10.38
N GLU A 144 1.51 -16.46 -10.25
CA GLU A 144 1.67 -15.00 -10.35
C GLU A 144 1.89 -14.35 -8.98
N ILE A 145 1.57 -15.06 -7.90
CA ILE A 145 1.63 -14.55 -6.53
C ILE A 145 3.10 -14.47 -6.08
N PHE A 146 3.50 -13.28 -5.64
CA PHE A 146 4.83 -13.04 -5.04
C PHE A 146 6.02 -13.47 -5.92
N THR A 147 5.87 -13.32 -7.24
CA THR A 147 6.99 -13.51 -8.18
C THR A 147 8.01 -12.38 -8.14
N ILE A 148 7.75 -11.34 -7.36
CA ILE A 148 8.69 -10.25 -7.11
C ILE A 148 9.76 -10.68 -6.10
N ASP A 149 11.00 -10.73 -6.57
CA ASP A 149 12.26 -10.90 -5.83
C ASP A 149 12.14 -11.47 -4.40
N ASP A 150 11.92 -12.78 -4.30
CA ASP A 150 11.81 -13.54 -3.03
C ASP A 150 10.83 -12.96 -1.98
N PHE A 151 10.00 -11.98 -2.35
CA PHE A 151 9.07 -11.31 -1.46
C PHE A 151 8.06 -12.33 -0.93
N LYS A 152 7.77 -12.24 0.36
CA LYS A 152 6.76 -13.07 1.02
C LYS A 152 6.00 -12.20 2.00
N TYR A 153 4.73 -12.56 2.17
CA TYR A 153 3.85 -11.89 3.10
C TYR A 153 3.15 -12.91 4.02
N PRO A 154 2.98 -12.64 5.32
CA PRO A 154 3.45 -11.46 6.06
C PRO A 154 4.98 -11.37 6.15
N ILE A 155 5.49 -10.15 6.24
CA ILE A 155 6.93 -9.90 6.39
C ILE A 155 7.30 -10.19 7.84
N ILE A 156 8.15 -11.20 8.04
CA ILE A 156 8.65 -11.54 9.38
C ILE A 156 9.88 -10.67 9.62
N ASP A 157 9.73 -9.68 10.50
CA ASP A 157 10.86 -8.86 10.93
C ASP A 157 11.78 -9.69 11.84
N ASN A 158 12.89 -10.17 11.29
CA ASN A 158 13.90 -10.91 12.06
C ASN A 158 14.82 -9.98 12.88
N SER A 159 14.54 -8.68 12.96
CA SER A 159 15.35 -7.69 13.69
C SER A 159 15.22 -7.77 15.22
N SER A 160 14.55 -8.81 15.74
CA SER A 160 14.51 -9.12 17.18
C SER A 160 15.27 -10.42 17.48
N GLN A 161 16.60 -10.40 17.29
CA GLN A 161 17.54 -11.33 17.96
C GLN A 161 18.77 -10.58 18.45
#